data_AF-A0AAV5L7V1-F1
#
_entry.id   AF-A0AAV5L7V1-F1
#
_cell.length_a   1.000
_cell.length_b   1.000
_cell.length_c   1.000
_cell.angle_alpha   90.00
_cell.angle_beta   90.00
_cell.angle_gamma   90.00
#
_symmetry.space_group_name_H-M   'P 1'
#
loop_
_entity.id
_entity.type
_entity.pdbx_description
1 polymer ?
#
loop_
_entity_poly.entity_id
_entity_poly.type
_entity_poly.pdbx_seq_one_letter_code
_entity_poly.pdbx_strand_id
1 'polypeptide(L)'
;MVDESSIGQSKAKCVCSFLQELNDAVKAKFIEEYPEELIETNPSFFSQFTLVVATQLVEESMAKLDRICREANVMLIFACSYGLTGLVRVSVKEHTVIESKPDHFLDDLRLNNPWPELMSFAEAIDLNVQDPAAHKHIPYVVILVKMAHGWAKAHGGALPSTREEKREFKELLKGRIIAMDEDNYREAIDASFKVFAPQGISKRVWGLDP
;
A
#
# COMPACT_ATOMS: atom_id res chain seq x y z
N MET A 1 -17.49 -5.15 -27.53
CA MET A 1 -18.70 -5.95 -27.24
C MET A 1 -19.87 -5.38 -28.01
N VAL A 2 -19.90 -5.65 -29.31
CA VAL A 2 -21.03 -5.44 -30.22
C VAL A 2 -20.98 -6.57 -31.24
N ASP A 3 -22.10 -6.95 -31.82
CA ASP A 3 -22.20 -7.99 -32.84
C ASP A 3 -22.65 -7.42 -34.19
N GLU A 4 -22.74 -8.26 -35.22
CA GLU A 4 -23.18 -7.83 -36.56
C GLU A 4 -24.61 -7.27 -36.56
N SER A 5 -25.48 -7.76 -35.67
CA SER A 5 -26.86 -7.29 -35.55
C SER A 5 -26.97 -5.87 -34.96
N SER A 6 -25.91 -5.42 -34.30
CA SER A 6 -25.80 -4.08 -33.70
C SER A 6 -25.53 -2.98 -34.73
N ILE A 7 -25.18 -3.33 -35.98
CA ILE A 7 -24.85 -2.35 -37.02
C ILE A 7 -26.08 -1.46 -37.31
N GLY A 8 -25.86 -0.15 -37.32
CA GLY A 8 -26.92 0.85 -37.53
C GLY A 8 -27.75 1.17 -36.28
N GLN A 9 -27.54 0.45 -35.17
CA GLN A 9 -28.17 0.76 -33.89
C GLN A 9 -27.31 1.70 -33.03
N SER A 10 -27.92 2.29 -32.02
CA SER A 10 -27.23 3.10 -31.03
C SER A 10 -26.19 2.28 -30.27
N LYS A 11 -24.92 2.75 -30.33
CA LYS A 11 -23.81 2.11 -29.63
C LYS A 11 -24.05 2.05 -28.12
N ALA A 12 -24.58 3.12 -27.55
CA ALA A 12 -24.85 3.21 -26.11
C ALA A 12 -25.88 2.16 -25.68
N LYS A 13 -26.97 2.01 -26.45
CA LYS A 13 -28.02 1.02 -26.22
C LYS A 13 -27.48 -0.42 -26.31
N CYS A 14 -26.80 -0.76 -27.41
CA CYS A 14 -26.29 -2.11 -27.62
C CYS A 14 -25.27 -2.50 -26.54
N VAL A 15 -24.26 -1.65 -26.30
CA VAL A 15 -23.21 -1.93 -25.29
C VAL A 15 -23.81 -2.05 -23.89
N CYS A 16 -24.78 -1.20 -23.54
CA CYS A 16 -25.47 -1.28 -22.26
C CYS A 16 -26.19 -2.62 -22.06
N SER A 17 -26.86 -3.14 -23.10
CA SER A 17 -27.52 -4.45 -23.05
C SER A 17 -26.52 -5.58 -22.80
N PHE A 18 -25.43 -5.63 -23.59
CA PHE A 18 -24.42 -6.68 -23.44
C PHE A 18 -23.66 -6.60 -22.11
N LEU A 19 -23.41 -5.39 -21.58
CA LEU A 19 -22.75 -5.23 -20.27
C LEU A 19 -23.67 -5.63 -19.11
N GLN A 20 -24.98 -5.43 -19.25
CA GLN A 20 -25.96 -5.83 -18.24
C GLN A 20 -25.97 -7.34 -18.01
N GLU A 21 -25.76 -8.13 -19.06
CA GLU A 21 -25.70 -9.60 -18.99
C GLU A 21 -24.53 -10.13 -18.15
N LEU A 22 -23.50 -9.32 -17.89
CA LEU A 22 -22.34 -9.74 -17.09
C LEU A 22 -22.68 -9.87 -15.60
N ASN A 23 -23.64 -9.10 -15.10
CA ASN A 23 -24.02 -9.11 -13.70
C ASN A 23 -25.41 -8.48 -13.45
N ASP A 24 -26.40 -9.30 -13.14
CA ASP A 24 -27.78 -8.89 -12.85
C ASP A 24 -27.93 -7.96 -11.63
N ALA A 25 -26.95 -7.95 -10.71
CA ALA A 25 -26.98 -7.06 -9.55
C ALA A 25 -26.65 -5.60 -9.92
N VAL A 26 -26.01 -5.37 -11.07
CA VAL A 26 -25.69 -4.03 -11.59
C VAL A 26 -26.87 -3.54 -12.43
N LYS A 27 -27.20 -2.25 -12.35
CA LYS A 27 -28.24 -1.64 -13.19
C LYS A 27 -27.59 -0.73 -14.22
N ALA A 28 -27.36 -1.24 -15.41
CA ALA A 28 -26.83 -0.46 -16.53
C ALA A 28 -27.93 0.44 -17.12
N LYS A 29 -27.55 1.68 -17.46
CA LYS A 29 -28.42 2.66 -18.13
C LYS A 29 -27.64 3.31 -19.26
N PHE A 30 -28.35 3.81 -20.27
CA PHE A 30 -27.77 4.57 -21.37
C PHE A 30 -28.62 5.81 -21.68
N ILE A 31 -27.99 6.77 -22.35
CA ILE A 31 -28.63 7.89 -23.03
C ILE A 31 -28.15 7.92 -24.48
N GLU A 32 -28.96 8.42 -25.39
CA GLU A 32 -28.64 8.50 -26.82
C GLU A 32 -28.30 9.94 -27.19
N GLU A 33 -27.31 10.50 -26.50
CA GLU A 33 -26.81 11.85 -26.70
C GLU A 33 -25.29 11.83 -26.90
N TYR A 34 -24.78 12.80 -27.67
CA TYR A 34 -23.35 12.96 -27.84
C TYR A 34 -22.74 13.60 -26.58
N PRO A 35 -21.59 13.09 -26.08
CA PRO A 35 -20.93 13.66 -24.91
C PRO A 35 -20.64 15.16 -25.05
N GLU A 36 -20.26 15.61 -26.24
CA GLU A 36 -20.00 17.01 -26.57
C GLU A 36 -21.25 17.89 -26.36
N GLU A 37 -22.41 17.42 -26.81
CA GLU A 37 -23.67 18.15 -26.63
C GLU A 37 -24.08 18.19 -25.16
N LEU A 38 -23.90 17.09 -24.43
CA LEU A 38 -24.22 17.00 -23.02
C LEU A 38 -23.33 17.91 -22.15
N ILE A 39 -22.04 18.00 -22.49
CA ILE A 39 -21.07 18.91 -21.85
C ILE A 39 -21.50 20.38 -21.99
N GLU A 40 -21.99 20.77 -23.17
CA GLU A 40 -22.40 22.16 -23.43
C GLU A 40 -23.78 22.49 -22.85
N THR A 41 -24.74 21.58 -22.99
CA THR A 41 -26.15 21.88 -22.73
C THR A 41 -26.61 21.51 -21.33
N ASN A 42 -25.99 20.50 -20.70
CA ASN A 42 -26.40 20.01 -19.39
C ASN A 42 -25.20 19.55 -18.52
N PRO A 43 -24.32 20.48 -18.12
CA PRO A 43 -23.16 20.16 -17.29
C PRO A 43 -23.54 19.56 -15.93
N SER A 44 -24.73 19.89 -15.40
CA SER A 44 -25.22 19.35 -14.14
C SER A 44 -25.43 17.83 -14.17
N PHE A 45 -25.60 17.25 -15.36
CA PHE A 45 -25.73 15.80 -15.54
C PHE A 45 -24.59 15.03 -14.90
N PHE A 46 -23.35 15.52 -15.00
CA PHE A 46 -22.18 14.79 -14.51
C PHE A 46 -22.09 14.73 -12.98
N SER A 47 -22.77 15.64 -12.27
CA SER A 47 -22.76 15.71 -10.80
C SER A 47 -23.42 14.52 -10.11
N GLN A 48 -24.24 13.74 -10.83
CA GLN A 48 -24.94 12.58 -10.28
C GLN A 48 -24.06 11.34 -10.16
N PHE A 49 -22.85 11.34 -10.74
CA PHE A 49 -21.96 10.18 -10.77
C PHE A 49 -20.84 10.29 -9.77
N THR A 50 -20.40 9.15 -9.24
CA THR A 50 -19.21 9.06 -8.39
C THR A 50 -17.92 9.20 -9.19
N LEU A 51 -17.91 8.64 -10.41
CA LEU A 51 -16.78 8.60 -11.32
C LEU A 51 -17.31 8.71 -12.75
N VAL A 52 -16.71 9.58 -13.55
CA VAL A 52 -16.92 9.67 -14.99
C VAL A 52 -15.70 9.08 -15.69
N VAL A 53 -15.94 8.18 -16.65
CA VAL A 53 -14.89 7.63 -17.53
C VAL A 53 -15.18 8.09 -18.95
N ALA A 54 -14.39 9.03 -19.45
CA ALA A 54 -14.53 9.57 -20.80
C ALA A 54 -13.51 8.91 -21.73
N THR A 55 -13.99 8.32 -22.83
CA THR A 55 -13.13 7.64 -23.80
C THR A 55 -13.22 8.26 -25.19
N GLN A 56 -12.09 8.31 -25.89
CA GLN A 56 -11.97 8.85 -27.26
C GLN A 56 -12.55 10.26 -27.45
N LEU A 57 -12.52 11.09 -26.41
CA LEU A 57 -13.04 12.47 -26.44
C LEU A 57 -11.97 13.42 -27.02
N VAL A 58 -12.41 14.43 -27.78
CA VAL A 58 -11.51 15.47 -28.31
C VAL A 58 -11.05 16.45 -27.23
N GLU A 59 -9.88 17.05 -27.40
CA GLU A 59 -9.21 17.87 -26.38
C GLU A 59 -10.07 19.02 -25.84
N GLU A 60 -10.80 19.73 -26.71
CA GLU A 60 -11.68 20.83 -26.31
C GLU A 60 -12.74 20.36 -25.30
N SER A 61 -13.45 19.28 -25.62
CA SER A 61 -14.48 18.69 -24.77
C SER A 61 -13.89 18.08 -23.50
N MET A 62 -12.68 17.51 -23.56
CA MET A 62 -11.96 17.04 -22.38
C MET A 62 -11.70 18.18 -21.40
N ALA A 63 -11.22 19.33 -21.86
CA ALA A 63 -10.93 20.46 -20.99
C ALA A 63 -12.20 21.01 -20.31
N LYS A 64 -13.32 21.07 -21.05
CA LYS A 64 -14.61 21.51 -20.50
C LYS A 64 -15.17 20.52 -19.48
N LEU A 65 -15.14 19.21 -19.79
CA LEU A 65 -15.58 18.17 -18.88
C LEU A 65 -14.73 18.11 -17.60
N ASP A 66 -13.41 18.31 -17.71
CA ASP A 66 -12.51 18.40 -16.57
C ASP A 66 -12.94 19.50 -15.59
N ARG A 67 -13.24 20.70 -16.12
CA ARG A 67 -13.71 21.82 -15.31
C ARG A 67 -15.04 21.51 -14.62
N ILE A 68 -16.01 20.96 -15.36
CA ILE A 68 -17.33 20.58 -14.82
C ILE A 68 -17.18 19.57 -13.69
N CYS A 69 -16.43 18.48 -13.92
CA CYS A 69 -16.22 17.45 -12.91
C CYS A 69 -15.47 17.99 -11.68
N ARG A 70 -14.46 18.85 -11.85
CA ARG A 70 -13.76 19.50 -10.72
C ARG A 70 -14.66 20.41 -9.91
N GLU A 71 -15.51 21.21 -10.56
CA GLU A 71 -16.48 22.09 -9.89
C GLU A 71 -17.52 21.28 -9.11
N ALA A 72 -17.94 20.12 -9.63
CA ALA A 72 -18.87 19.20 -8.98
C ALA A 72 -18.20 18.21 -7.99
N ASN A 73 -16.87 18.26 -7.84
CA ASN A 73 -16.09 17.29 -7.06
C ASN A 73 -16.31 15.81 -7.46
N VAL A 74 -16.48 15.57 -8.76
CA VAL A 74 -16.63 14.24 -9.36
C VAL A 74 -15.28 13.78 -9.88
N MET A 75 -14.92 12.52 -9.61
CA MET A 75 -13.69 11.93 -10.15
C MET A 75 -13.83 11.71 -11.65
N LEU A 76 -12.76 11.98 -12.41
CA LEU A 76 -12.76 11.84 -13.86
C LEU A 76 -11.53 11.05 -14.31
N ILE A 77 -11.75 10.08 -15.19
CA ILE A 77 -10.69 9.36 -15.90
C ILE A 77 -10.90 9.56 -17.39
N PHE A 78 -9.89 10.09 -18.07
CA PHE A 78 -9.80 10.05 -19.52
C PHE A 78 -9.02 8.82 -19.93
N ALA A 79 -9.55 8.07 -20.91
CA ALA A 79 -8.83 6.95 -21.51
C ALA A 79 -8.93 7.01 -23.03
N CYS A 80 -7.79 7.09 -23.72
CA CYS A 80 -7.73 7.11 -25.17
C CYS A 80 -6.81 6.00 -25.71
N SER A 81 -7.17 5.45 -26.85
CA SER A 81 -6.33 4.53 -27.62
C SER A 81 -6.14 5.07 -29.05
N TYR A 82 -4.87 5.18 -29.45
CA TYR A 82 -4.43 5.61 -30.78
C TYR A 82 -3.42 4.58 -31.32
N GLY A 83 -3.90 3.66 -32.16
CA GLY A 83 -3.08 2.58 -32.69
C GLY A 83 -2.55 1.68 -31.56
N LEU A 84 -1.23 1.68 -31.37
CA LEU A 84 -0.55 0.90 -30.32
C LEU A 84 -0.28 1.71 -29.04
N THR A 85 -0.73 2.97 -28.98
CA THR A 85 -0.53 3.85 -27.83
C THR A 85 -1.84 4.01 -27.05
N GLY A 86 -1.76 3.81 -25.73
CA GLY A 86 -2.82 4.13 -24.79
C GLY A 86 -2.46 5.34 -23.94
N LEU A 87 -3.44 6.20 -23.65
CA LEU A 87 -3.34 7.31 -22.72
C LEU A 87 -4.41 7.10 -21.63
N VAL A 88 -4.01 7.17 -20.37
CA VAL A 88 -4.93 7.26 -19.23
C VAL A 88 -4.55 8.47 -18.40
N ARG A 89 -5.50 9.37 -18.13
CA ARG A 89 -5.31 10.55 -17.29
C ARG A 89 -6.39 10.58 -16.22
N VAL A 90 -5.96 10.58 -14.96
CA VAL A 90 -6.84 10.79 -13.81
C VAL A 90 -6.92 12.29 -13.51
N SER A 91 -8.12 12.79 -13.26
CA SER A 91 -8.37 14.13 -12.77
C SER A 91 -9.25 14.09 -11.53
N VAL A 92 -8.67 14.55 -10.42
CA VAL A 92 -9.29 14.64 -9.11
C VAL A 92 -8.73 15.87 -8.40
N LYS A 93 -9.54 16.50 -7.55
CA LYS A 93 -9.09 17.63 -6.72
C LYS A 93 -8.20 17.16 -5.58
N GLU A 94 -8.73 16.23 -4.78
CA GLU A 94 -8.04 15.58 -3.67
C GLU A 94 -8.60 14.15 -3.54
N HIS A 95 -7.73 13.17 -3.31
CA HIS A 95 -8.11 11.78 -3.07
C HIS A 95 -7.35 11.24 -1.87
N THR A 96 -7.98 11.28 -0.70
CA THR A 96 -7.37 10.81 0.55
C THR A 96 -7.55 9.31 0.70
N VAL A 97 -6.45 8.59 0.91
CA VAL A 97 -6.44 7.12 1.07
C VAL A 97 -5.85 6.76 2.42
N ILE A 98 -6.59 5.99 3.22
CA ILE A 98 -6.10 5.44 4.50
C ILE A 98 -5.47 4.07 4.26
N GLU A 99 -6.19 3.17 3.59
CA GLU A 99 -5.74 1.82 3.30
C GLU A 99 -4.92 1.78 1.99
N SER A 100 -3.70 2.31 2.04
CA SER A 100 -2.82 2.43 0.86
C SER A 100 -2.21 1.10 0.38
N LYS A 101 -2.35 0.03 1.17
CA LYS A 101 -1.87 -1.34 0.88
C LYS A 101 -0.45 -1.36 0.30
N PRO A 102 0.56 -0.87 1.05
CA PRO A 102 1.93 -0.84 0.55
C PRO A 102 2.47 -2.25 0.34
N ASP A 103 3.12 -2.49 -0.82
CA ASP A 103 3.73 -3.79 -1.14
C ASP A 103 4.89 -4.16 -0.20
N HIS A 104 5.59 -3.14 0.29
CA HIS A 104 6.72 -3.29 1.19
C HIS A 104 6.56 -2.35 2.38
N PHE A 105 6.46 -2.93 3.57
CA PHE A 105 6.51 -2.19 4.83
C PHE A 105 7.45 -2.91 5.81
N LEU A 106 8.00 -2.13 6.74
CA LEU A 106 8.70 -2.69 7.88
C LEU A 106 7.68 -2.93 8.99
N ASP A 107 7.68 -4.13 9.56
CA ASP A 107 6.85 -4.45 10.70
C ASP A 107 7.14 -3.52 11.88
N ASP A 108 6.10 -3.00 12.53
CA ASP A 108 6.25 -2.17 13.74
C ASP A 108 6.46 -3.06 14.99
N LEU A 109 7.60 -3.75 15.04
CA LEU A 109 7.97 -4.65 16.14
C LEU A 109 8.47 -3.92 17.40
N ARG A 110 8.68 -2.60 17.33
CA ARG A 110 9.19 -1.76 18.44
C ARG A 110 10.46 -2.29 19.12
N LEU A 111 11.33 -3.01 18.40
CA LEU A 111 12.58 -3.58 18.95
C LEU A 111 13.55 -2.50 19.46
N ASN A 112 13.51 -1.33 18.83
CA ASN A 112 14.34 -0.17 19.13
C ASN A 112 13.80 0.70 20.27
N ASN A 113 12.52 0.55 20.60
CA ASN A 113 11.84 1.27 21.67
C ASN A 113 10.69 0.40 22.24
N PRO A 114 11.03 -0.71 22.92
CA PRO A 114 10.04 -1.65 23.43
C PRO A 114 9.22 -0.97 24.53
N TRP A 115 7.90 -1.16 24.47
CA TRP A 115 7.01 -0.70 25.54
C TRP A 115 7.14 -1.60 26.79
N PRO A 116 6.72 -1.14 27.99
CA PRO A 116 6.96 -1.84 29.24
C PRO A 116 6.50 -3.30 29.25
N GLU A 117 5.32 -3.58 28.70
CA GLU A 117 4.74 -4.92 28.63
C GLU A 117 5.53 -5.85 27.69
N LEU A 118 6.06 -5.34 26.57
CA LEU A 118 6.93 -6.11 25.67
C LEU A 118 8.27 -6.43 26.35
N MET A 119 8.83 -5.47 27.08
CA MET A 119 10.04 -5.70 27.86
C MET A 119 9.81 -6.76 28.95
N SER A 120 8.72 -6.64 29.71
CA SER A 120 8.36 -7.59 30.76
C SER A 120 8.15 -9.01 30.21
N PHE A 121 7.46 -9.13 29.07
CA PHE A 121 7.31 -10.40 28.36
C PHE A 121 8.65 -11.00 27.95
N ALA A 122 9.55 -10.20 27.36
CA ALA A 122 10.86 -10.67 26.94
C ALA A 122 11.73 -11.07 28.16
N GLU A 123 11.67 -10.31 29.25
CA GLU A 123 12.39 -10.59 30.50
C GLU A 123 12.01 -11.95 31.10
N ALA A 124 10.73 -12.33 31.04
CA ALA A 124 10.21 -13.59 31.58
C ALA A 124 10.77 -14.86 30.89
N ILE A 125 11.32 -14.74 29.68
CA ILE A 125 11.81 -15.89 28.89
C ILE A 125 13.32 -16.02 29.01
N ASP A 126 13.84 -17.04 29.68
CA ASP A 126 15.29 -17.25 29.79
C ASP A 126 15.92 -17.70 28.45
N LEU A 127 16.91 -16.93 27.96
CA LEU A 127 17.66 -17.28 26.74
C LEU A 127 18.74 -18.34 26.99
N ASN A 128 19.05 -18.68 28.24
CA ASN A 128 20.05 -19.69 28.58
C ASN A 128 19.42 -21.01 29.03
N VAL A 129 18.15 -21.23 28.66
CA VAL A 129 17.43 -22.46 28.94
C VAL A 129 18.22 -23.67 28.42
N GLN A 130 18.42 -24.66 29.29
CA GLN A 130 19.26 -25.82 28.98
C GLN A 130 18.56 -26.84 28.08
N ASP A 131 17.21 -26.82 28.06
CA ASP A 131 16.43 -27.68 27.18
C ASP A 131 16.59 -27.22 25.72
N PRO A 132 17.20 -28.03 24.84
CA PRO A 132 17.41 -27.66 23.43
C PRO A 132 16.10 -27.42 22.67
N ALA A 133 15.03 -28.13 23.04
CA ALA A 133 13.73 -27.94 22.42
C ALA A 133 13.14 -26.57 22.81
N ALA A 134 13.17 -26.20 24.09
CA ALA A 134 12.75 -24.87 24.53
C ALA A 134 13.59 -23.76 23.90
N HIS A 135 14.92 -23.91 23.81
CA HIS A 135 15.82 -22.90 23.22
C HIS A 135 15.48 -22.62 21.73
N LYS A 136 15.20 -23.66 20.95
CA LYS A 136 14.80 -23.56 19.53
C LYS A 136 13.47 -22.86 19.27
N HIS A 137 12.56 -22.90 20.25
CA HIS A 137 11.22 -22.32 20.10
C HIS A 137 11.11 -20.91 20.69
N ILE A 138 12.21 -20.30 21.15
CA ILE A 138 12.21 -18.90 21.59
C ILE A 138 11.94 -18.02 20.37
N PRO A 139 10.90 -17.16 20.37
CA PRO A 139 10.61 -16.28 19.24
C PRO A 139 11.79 -15.33 18.95
N TYR A 140 12.14 -15.15 17.68
CA TYR A 140 13.27 -14.30 17.28
C TYR A 140 13.13 -12.85 17.80
N VAL A 141 11.90 -12.35 17.92
CA VAL A 141 11.58 -11.02 18.48
C VAL A 141 12.08 -10.91 19.92
N VAL A 142 11.88 -11.95 20.75
CA VAL A 142 12.33 -11.99 22.14
C VAL A 142 13.85 -11.98 22.22
N ILE A 143 14.51 -12.77 21.36
CA ILE A 143 15.97 -12.79 21.22
C ILE A 143 16.47 -11.36 20.91
N LEU A 144 15.88 -10.70 19.91
CA LEU A 144 16.29 -9.36 19.50
C LEU A 144 16.06 -8.31 20.59
N VAL A 145 14.92 -8.32 21.29
CA VAL A 145 14.64 -7.39 22.39
C VAL A 145 15.68 -7.55 23.51
N LYS A 146 15.94 -8.78 23.96
CA LYS A 146 16.91 -9.03 25.03
C LYS A 146 18.34 -8.72 24.63
N MET A 147 18.74 -9.08 23.41
CA MET A 147 20.09 -8.80 22.91
C MET A 147 20.29 -7.29 22.69
N ALA A 148 19.30 -6.58 22.16
CA ALA A 148 19.34 -5.12 22.03
C ALA A 148 19.40 -4.43 23.40
N HIS A 149 18.64 -4.89 24.39
CA HIS A 149 18.70 -4.36 25.75
C HIS A 149 20.06 -4.61 26.41
N GLY A 150 20.62 -5.81 26.26
CA GLY A 150 21.97 -6.14 26.75
C GLY A 150 23.04 -5.27 26.08
N TRP A 151 22.93 -5.06 24.77
CA TRP A 151 23.80 -4.16 24.02
C TRP A 151 23.71 -2.72 24.56
N ALA A 152 22.50 -2.19 24.70
CA ALA A 152 22.27 -0.84 25.20
C ALA A 152 22.85 -0.64 26.60
N LYS A 153 22.69 -1.62 27.52
CA LYS A 153 23.32 -1.58 28.85
C LYS A 153 24.84 -1.46 28.79
N ALA A 154 25.49 -2.14 27.84
CA ALA A 154 26.94 -2.10 27.67
C ALA A 154 27.45 -0.83 26.95
N HIS A 155 26.58 -0.14 26.18
CA HIS A 155 26.94 0.99 25.32
C HIS A 155 26.21 2.30 25.71
N GLY A 156 25.96 2.51 27.01
CA GLY A 156 25.42 3.78 27.52
C GLY A 156 24.00 4.10 27.04
N GLY A 157 23.20 3.09 26.75
CA GLY A 157 21.83 3.21 26.24
C GLY A 157 21.71 3.28 24.71
N ALA A 158 22.83 3.31 23.98
CA ALA A 158 22.82 3.39 22.53
C ALA A 158 22.59 2.01 21.86
N LEU A 159 21.85 2.01 20.75
CA LEU A 159 21.70 0.85 19.87
C LEU A 159 22.80 0.85 18.79
N PRO A 160 23.06 -0.30 18.13
CA PRO A 160 24.04 -0.38 17.05
C PRO A 160 23.73 0.61 15.92
N SER A 161 24.66 1.51 15.64
CA SER A 161 24.47 2.62 14.71
C SER A 161 25.44 2.55 13.53
N THR A 162 26.71 2.28 13.82
CA THR A 162 27.78 2.16 12.81
C THR A 162 27.74 0.80 12.14
N ARG A 163 28.39 0.68 10.98
CA ARG A 163 28.47 -0.61 10.27
C ARG A 163 29.21 -1.65 11.11
N GLU A 164 30.24 -1.21 11.82
CA GLU A 164 31.08 -2.01 12.70
C GLU A 164 30.26 -2.52 13.89
N GLU A 165 29.51 -1.64 14.57
CA GLU A 165 28.60 -2.02 15.66
C GLU A 165 27.49 -2.97 15.20
N LYS A 166 26.92 -2.75 14.01
CA LYS A 166 25.90 -3.64 13.42
C LYS A 166 26.45 -5.03 13.13
N ARG A 167 27.72 -5.11 12.70
CA ARG A 167 28.40 -6.38 12.50
C ARG A 167 28.66 -7.07 13.84
N GLU A 168 29.15 -6.34 14.83
CA GLU A 168 29.40 -6.87 16.18
C GLU A 168 28.11 -7.39 16.83
N PHE A 169 27.00 -6.68 16.70
CA PHE A 169 25.70 -7.14 17.16
C PHE A 169 25.26 -8.46 16.51
N LYS A 170 25.49 -8.62 15.19
CA LYS A 170 25.24 -9.89 14.49
C LYS A 170 26.15 -11.02 14.99
N GLU A 171 27.42 -10.74 15.28
CA GLU A 171 28.33 -11.73 15.85
C GLU A 171 27.91 -12.14 17.28
N LEU A 172 27.38 -11.22 18.09
CA LEU A 172 26.81 -11.55 19.39
C LEU A 172 25.61 -12.50 19.28
N LEU A 173 24.76 -12.32 18.27
CA LEU A 173 23.65 -13.24 17.99
C LEU A 173 24.16 -14.62 17.58
N LYS A 174 25.16 -14.69 16.69
CA LYS A 174 25.78 -15.95 16.27
C LYS A 174 26.44 -16.70 17.42
N GLY A 175 27.08 -15.98 18.35
CA GLY A 175 27.71 -16.57 19.53
C GLY A 175 26.72 -17.21 20.53
N ARG A 176 25.41 -17.02 20.34
CA ARG A 176 24.35 -17.62 21.15
C ARG A 176 23.74 -18.87 20.53
N ILE A 177 24.10 -19.22 19.30
CA ILE A 177 23.63 -20.43 18.63
C ILE A 177 24.27 -21.65 19.31
N ILE A 178 23.46 -22.59 19.77
CA ILE A 178 23.94 -23.81 20.44
C ILE A 178 24.02 -24.98 19.44
N ALA A 179 23.02 -25.10 18.57
CA ALA A 179 22.92 -26.15 17.56
C ALA A 179 22.81 -25.57 16.14
N MET A 180 23.20 -26.35 15.13
CA MET A 180 23.20 -25.88 13.73
C MET A 180 21.80 -25.64 13.14
N ASP A 181 20.76 -26.20 13.75
CA ASP A 181 19.37 -26.18 13.28
C ASP A 181 18.48 -25.23 14.11
N GLU A 182 19.02 -24.07 14.50
CA GLU A 182 18.30 -23.02 15.25
C GLU A 182 17.78 -21.92 14.32
N ASP A 183 16.66 -22.21 13.66
CA ASP A 183 16.02 -21.26 12.73
C ASP A 183 15.61 -19.95 13.42
N ASN A 184 15.25 -19.97 14.70
CA ASN A 184 14.92 -18.77 15.46
C ASN A 184 16.10 -17.77 15.56
N TYR A 185 17.33 -18.26 15.74
CA TYR A 185 18.52 -17.41 15.73
C TYR A 185 18.92 -16.99 14.31
N ARG A 186 18.69 -17.84 13.30
CA ARG A 186 18.87 -17.47 11.90
C ARG A 186 17.95 -16.31 11.51
N GLU A 187 16.67 -16.42 11.86
CA GLU A 187 15.67 -15.36 11.70
C GLU A 187 16.06 -14.09 12.46
N ALA A 188 16.54 -14.22 13.71
CA ALA A 188 16.99 -13.07 14.48
C ALA A 188 18.17 -12.35 13.80
N ILE A 189 19.14 -13.08 13.24
CA ILE A 189 20.27 -12.48 12.53
C ILE A 189 19.79 -11.78 11.26
N ASP A 190 18.92 -12.41 10.49
CA ASP A 190 18.37 -11.86 9.25
C ASP A 190 17.51 -10.62 9.52
N ALA A 191 16.72 -10.64 10.61
CA ALA A 191 15.86 -9.55 11.05
C ALA A 191 16.55 -8.51 11.96
N SER A 192 17.83 -8.70 12.30
CA SER A 192 18.56 -7.82 13.24
C SER A 192 18.58 -6.35 12.81
N PHE A 193 18.45 -6.08 11.50
CA PHE A 193 18.35 -4.71 10.99
C PHE A 193 17.12 -3.95 11.49
N LYS A 194 16.06 -4.66 11.89
CA LYS A 194 14.86 -4.06 12.48
C LYS A 194 15.15 -3.42 13.85
N VAL A 195 16.21 -3.85 14.55
CA VAL A 195 16.65 -3.26 15.84
C VAL A 195 17.19 -1.84 15.66
N PHE A 196 17.85 -1.56 14.54
CA PHE A 196 18.48 -0.26 14.26
C PHE A 196 17.82 0.46 13.08
N ALA A 197 16.60 0.06 12.74
CA ALA A 197 15.78 0.78 11.77
C ALA A 197 15.44 2.19 12.31
N PRO A 198 15.27 3.19 11.42
CA PRO A 198 14.91 4.55 11.82
C PRO A 198 13.71 4.55 12.77
N GLN A 199 13.84 5.30 13.85
CA GLN A 199 12.76 5.47 14.83
C GLN A 199 11.79 6.55 14.34
N GLY A 200 10.50 6.34 14.62
CA GLY A 200 9.49 7.40 14.52
C GLY A 200 8.60 7.33 13.28
N ILE A 201 7.86 8.42 13.08
CA ILE A 201 6.78 8.51 12.11
C ILE A 201 7.36 8.81 10.72
N SER A 202 6.87 8.08 9.71
CA SER A 202 7.26 8.29 8.30
C SER A 202 7.02 9.74 7.86
N LYS A 203 7.95 10.31 7.09
CA LYS A 203 7.84 11.67 6.53
C LYS A 203 6.57 11.88 5.71
N ARG A 204 6.04 10.81 5.11
CA ARG A 204 4.76 10.82 4.37
C ARG A 204 3.58 11.24 5.23
N VAL A 205 3.57 10.85 6.50
CA VAL A 205 2.50 11.22 7.44
C VAL A 205 2.54 12.73 7.74
N TRP A 206 3.73 13.33 7.69
CA TRP A 206 3.92 14.76 7.94
C TRP A 206 3.74 15.65 6.71
N GLY A 207 3.46 15.06 5.53
CA GLY A 207 3.39 15.81 4.27
C GLY A 207 4.73 16.45 3.87
N LEU A 208 5.85 15.87 4.31
CA LEU A 208 7.20 16.38 4.08
C LEU A 208 7.95 15.62 2.97
N ASP A 209 7.27 14.72 2.25
CA ASP A 209 7.79 14.15 1.01
C ASP A 209 7.45 15.11 -0.14
N PRO A 210 8.43 15.52 -0.98
CA PRO A 210 8.22 16.38 -2.14
C PRO A 210 7.42 15.71 -3.27
#